data_AF-A0A7S0SNI2-F1
#
_entry.id   AF-A0A7S0SNI2-F1
#
_cell.length_a   1.000
_cell.length_b   1.000
_cell.length_c   1.000
_cell.angle_alpha   90.00
_cell.angle_beta   90.00
_cell.angle_gamma   90.00
#
_symmetry.space_group_name_H-M   'P 1'
#
loop_
_entity.id
_entity.type
_entity.pdbx_description
1 polymer ?
#
loop_
_entity_poly.entity_id
_entity_poly.type
_entity_poly.pdbx_seq_one_letter_code
_entity_poly.pdbx_strand_id
1 'polypeptide(L)'
;YELMTLRKAFDGSSLPALVLNIVRGEYPEPPQELFTPELRALLRAMLARDPGGRPTAEEVLSSAAVRPQVRDYAAALRASLNERPTLLARAPSFADYARGNGDRAFSRPTSAALSTSTSTAMRAAVRAGAGSRAGARGAGAFA
;
A
#
# COMPACT_ATOMS: atom_id res chain seq x y z
N TYR A 1 -5.22 4.53 -13.45
CA TYR A 1 -6.60 4.75 -13.93
C TYR A 1 -7.62 4.14 -13.00
N GLU A 2 -7.63 2.81 -12.84
CA GLU A 2 -8.67 2.10 -12.05
C GLU A 2 -8.78 2.60 -10.60
N LEU A 3 -7.66 2.90 -9.95
CA LEU A 3 -7.68 3.47 -8.59
C LEU A 3 -8.32 4.87 -8.52
N MET A 4 -8.31 5.63 -9.62
CA MET A 4 -8.89 6.97 -9.68
C MET A 4 -10.40 6.90 -9.98
N THR A 5 -10.82 5.99 -10.85
CA THR A 5 -12.18 5.99 -11.41
C THR A 5 -13.04 4.82 -10.97
N LEU A 6 -12.45 3.82 -10.31
CA LEU A 6 -13.05 2.52 -9.99
C LEU A 6 -13.63 1.81 -11.23
N ARG A 7 -13.08 2.10 -12.40
CA ARG A 7 -13.49 1.59 -13.71
C ARG A 7 -12.27 1.28 -14.58
N LYS A 8 -12.43 0.37 -15.54
CA LYS A 8 -11.38 0.08 -16.54
C LYS A 8 -11.15 1.28 -17.44
N ALA A 9 -9.90 1.49 -17.86
CA ALA A 9 -9.55 2.56 -18.80
C ALA A 9 -10.12 2.26 -20.20
N PHE A 10 -9.89 1.04 -20.68
CA PHE A 10 -10.42 0.53 -21.93
C PHE A 10 -11.50 -0.50 -21.62
N ASP A 11 -12.66 -0.32 -22.22
CA ASP A 11 -13.79 -1.24 -22.13
C ASP A 11 -14.49 -1.33 -23.51
N GLY A 12 -15.25 -2.38 -23.76
CA GLY A 12 -15.92 -2.58 -25.05
C GLY A 12 -17.02 -3.64 -24.98
N SER A 13 -18.02 -3.53 -25.87
CA SER A 13 -19.14 -4.48 -25.94
C SER A 13 -18.74 -5.90 -26.38
N SER A 14 -17.52 -6.05 -26.90
CA SER A 14 -16.91 -7.30 -27.33
C SER A 14 -15.39 -7.19 -27.30
N LEU A 15 -14.67 -8.32 -27.37
CA LEU A 15 -13.20 -8.33 -27.41
C LEU A 15 -12.64 -7.50 -28.59
N PRO A 16 -13.15 -7.59 -29.84
CA PRO A 16 -12.69 -6.73 -30.92
C PRO A 16 -12.85 -5.23 -30.63
N ALA A 17 -13.98 -4.84 -30.02
CA ALA A 17 -14.22 -3.45 -29.63
C ALA A 17 -13.24 -2.98 -28.55
N LEU A 18 -12.97 -3.81 -27.54
CA LEU A 18 -11.96 -3.52 -26.51
C LEU A 18 -10.57 -3.34 -27.13
N VAL A 19 -10.15 -4.26 -28.01
CA VAL A 19 -8.85 -4.19 -28.69
C VAL A 19 -8.74 -2.92 -29.50
N LEU A 20 -9.80 -2.52 -30.22
CA LEU A 20 -9.81 -1.28 -30.98
C LEU A 20 -9.64 -0.05 -30.10
N ASN A 21 -10.30 0.00 -28.93
CA ASN A 21 -10.17 1.10 -27.97
C ASN A 21 -8.74 1.19 -27.42
N ILE A 22 -8.09 0.06 -27.14
CA ILE A 22 -6.68 0.01 -26.72
C ILE A 22 -5.76 0.53 -27.83
N VAL A 23 -5.93 0.04 -29.07
CA VAL A 23 -5.07 0.43 -30.21
C VAL A 23 -5.22 1.90 -30.57
N ARG A 24 -6.43 2.46 -30.43
CA ARG A 24 -6.69 3.90 -30.61
C ARG A 24 -6.19 4.74 -29.45
N GLY A 25 -6.04 4.16 -28.26
CA GLY A 25 -5.72 4.90 -27.04
C GLY A 25 -6.90 5.75 -26.55
N GLU A 26 -8.13 5.35 -26.88
CA GLU A 26 -9.35 6.05 -26.48
C GLU A 26 -9.84 5.53 -25.12
N TYR A 27 -9.84 6.41 -24.11
CA TYR A 27 -10.38 6.13 -22.78
C TYR A 27 -11.04 7.38 -22.20
N PRO A 28 -12.03 7.24 -21.31
CA PRO A 28 -12.66 8.39 -20.65
C PRO A 28 -11.67 9.15 -19.76
N GLU A 29 -11.65 10.48 -19.80
CA GLU A 29 -10.80 11.22 -18.86
C GLU A 29 -11.36 11.17 -17.41
N PRO A 30 -10.50 11.04 -16.38
CA PRO A 30 -10.96 11.12 -14.98
C PRO A 30 -11.56 12.50 -14.64
N PRO A 31 -12.49 12.58 -13.68
CA PRO A 31 -13.08 13.85 -13.23
C PRO A 31 -12.01 14.88 -12.84
N GLN A 32 -12.09 16.08 -13.42
CA GLN A 32 -11.04 17.08 -13.26
C GLN A 32 -11.03 17.70 -11.86
N GLU A 33 -12.19 17.76 -11.18
CA GLU A 33 -12.30 18.37 -9.85
C GLU A 33 -11.72 17.49 -8.74
N LEU A 34 -11.62 16.18 -8.97
CA LEU A 34 -11.21 15.21 -7.94
C LEU A 34 -9.71 14.93 -7.91
N PHE A 35 -8.99 15.27 -8.98
CA PHE A 35 -7.58 14.91 -9.15
C PHE A 35 -6.72 16.13 -9.44
N THR A 36 -5.43 16.03 -9.14
CA THR A 36 -4.48 17.09 -9.48
C THR A 36 -4.13 17.06 -10.97
N PRO A 37 -3.82 18.20 -11.58
CA PRO A 37 -3.42 18.25 -12.99
C PRO A 37 -2.14 17.43 -13.26
N GLU A 38 -1.22 17.36 -12.31
CA GLU A 38 0.02 16.58 -12.42
C GLU A 38 -0.27 15.08 -12.51
N LEU A 39 -1.20 14.57 -11.70
CA LEU A 39 -1.58 13.15 -11.73
C LEU A 39 -2.28 12.80 -13.05
N ARG A 40 -3.16 13.68 -13.54
CA ARG A 40 -3.80 13.49 -14.85
C ARG A 40 -2.80 13.56 -15.99
N ALA A 41 -1.81 14.45 -15.92
CA ALA A 41 -0.74 14.53 -16.91
C ALA A 41 0.10 13.23 -16.94
N LEU A 42 0.48 12.72 -15.75
CA LEU A 42 1.19 11.45 -15.62
C LEU A 42 0.38 10.29 -16.21
N LEU A 43 -0.92 10.21 -15.89
CA LEU A 43 -1.81 9.20 -16.43
C LEU A 43 -1.87 9.23 -17.97
N ARG A 44 -1.98 10.42 -18.57
CA ARG A 44 -1.98 10.60 -20.03
C ARG A 44 -0.68 10.13 -20.67
N ALA A 45 0.46 10.44 -20.05
CA ALA A 45 1.77 9.97 -20.52
C ALA A 45 1.89 8.43 -20.43
N MET A 46 1.44 7.82 -19.33
CA MET A 46 1.48 6.36 -19.15
C MET A 46 0.57 5.61 -20.12
N LEU A 47 -0.58 6.18 -20.47
CA LEU A 47 -1.55 5.58 -21.41
C LEU A 47 -1.39 6.11 -22.84
N ALA A 48 -0.22 6.68 -23.17
CA ALA A 48 0.08 7.16 -24.52
C ALA A 48 0.02 6.02 -25.54
N ARG A 49 -0.57 6.32 -26.71
CA ARG A 49 -0.66 5.38 -27.84
C ARG A 49 0.72 5.02 -28.38
N ASP A 50 1.58 6.03 -28.56
CA ASP A 50 2.97 5.83 -28.94
C ASP A 50 3.77 5.30 -27.74
N PRO A 51 4.42 4.12 -27.85
CA PRO A 51 5.28 3.61 -26.79
C PRO A 51 6.46 4.52 -26.46
N GLY A 52 6.99 5.26 -27.43
CA GLY A 52 8.11 6.19 -27.23
C GLY A 52 7.76 7.40 -26.36
N GLY A 53 6.48 7.78 -26.30
CA GLY A 53 5.97 8.83 -25.42
C GLY A 53 5.67 8.38 -23.99
N ARG A 54 5.85 7.09 -23.67
CA ARG A 54 5.58 6.57 -22.32
C ARG A 54 6.78 6.80 -21.42
N PRO A 55 6.57 7.30 -20.19
CA PRO A 55 7.65 7.48 -19.24
C PRO A 55 8.18 6.12 -18.79
N THR A 56 9.48 6.06 -18.58
CA THR A 56 10.16 4.98 -17.88
C THR A 56 9.71 4.93 -16.41
N ALA A 57 9.97 3.80 -15.74
CA ALA A 57 9.64 3.68 -14.32
C ALA A 57 10.36 4.73 -13.44
N GLU A 58 11.59 5.09 -13.80
CA GLU A 58 12.37 6.13 -13.10
C GLU A 58 11.71 7.51 -13.27
N GLU A 59 11.30 7.86 -14.50
CA GLU A 59 10.58 9.10 -14.78
C GLU A 59 9.25 9.17 -14.01
N VAL A 60 8.50 8.07 -13.93
CA VAL A 60 7.27 7.99 -13.12
C VAL A 60 7.55 8.30 -11.65
N LEU A 61 8.58 7.69 -11.05
CA LEU A 61 8.96 7.90 -9.65
C LEU A 61 9.47 9.34 -9.39
N SER A 62 10.08 9.97 -10.39
CA SER A 62 10.57 11.35 -10.31
C SER A 62 9.49 12.41 -10.59
N SER A 63 8.32 12.01 -11.10
CA SER A 63 7.24 12.91 -11.48
C SER A 63 6.71 13.73 -10.31
N ALA A 64 6.24 14.95 -10.58
CA ALA A 64 5.69 15.83 -9.55
C ALA A 64 4.53 15.20 -8.75
N ALA A 65 3.76 14.30 -9.38
CA ALA A 65 2.63 13.63 -8.76
C ALA A 65 3.03 12.54 -7.73
N VAL A 66 4.23 11.96 -7.86
CA VAL A 66 4.65 10.74 -7.12
C VAL A 66 5.86 10.99 -6.23
N ARG A 67 6.77 11.89 -6.62
CA ARG A 67 8.03 12.16 -5.94
C ARG A 67 7.88 12.52 -4.45
N PRO A 68 6.91 13.35 -4.02
CA PRO A 68 6.72 13.64 -2.60
C PRO A 68 6.45 12.37 -1.77
N GLN A 69 5.57 11.50 -2.25
CA GLN A 69 5.17 10.27 -1.57
C GLN A 69 6.31 9.26 -1.53
N VAL A 70 7.11 9.18 -2.60
CA VAL A 70 8.32 8.34 -2.64
C VAL A 70 9.33 8.79 -1.59
N ARG A 71 9.55 10.11 -1.45
CA ARG A 71 10.46 10.67 -0.44
C ARG A 71 9.98 10.31 0.97
N ASP A 72 8.70 10.51 1.25
CA ASP A 72 8.11 10.28 2.57
C ASP A 72 8.13 8.78 2.91
N TYR A 73 7.82 7.92 1.95
CA TYR A 73 7.94 6.47 2.09
C TYR A 73 9.38 6.02 2.33
N ALA A 74 10.35 6.53 1.57
CA ALA A 74 11.75 6.18 1.75
C ALA A 74 12.30 6.62 3.12
N ALA A 75 11.86 7.78 3.63
CA ALA A 75 12.22 8.24 4.96
C ALA A 75 11.64 7.32 6.05
N ALA A 76 10.36 6.98 5.95
CA ALA A 76 9.71 6.04 6.87
C ALA A 76 10.35 4.64 6.84
N LEU A 77 10.67 4.15 5.63
CA LEU A 77 11.32 2.88 5.45
C LEU A 77 12.69 2.86 6.14
N ARG A 78 13.54 3.87 5.91
CA ARG A 78 14.85 3.97 6.57
C ARG A 78 14.75 3.96 8.10
N ALA A 79 13.78 4.71 8.66
CA ALA A 79 13.55 4.71 10.10
C ALA A 79 13.18 3.31 10.61
N SER A 80 12.23 2.64 9.96
CA SER A 80 11.79 1.28 10.35
C SER A 80 12.90 0.23 10.24
N LEU A 81 13.82 0.38 9.29
CA LEU A 81 14.95 -0.52 9.10
C LEU A 81 16.02 -0.33 10.17
N ASN A 82 16.23 0.91 10.61
CA ASN A 82 17.11 1.17 11.75
C ASN A 82 16.55 0.56 13.04
N GLU A 83 15.22 0.57 13.22
CA GLU A 83 14.57 -0.06 14.37
C GLU A 83 14.51 -1.60 14.28
N ARG A 84 14.48 -2.15 13.05
CA ARG A 84 14.35 -3.59 12.77
C ARG A 84 15.22 -4.02 11.57
N PRO A 85 16.54 -4.20 11.77
CA PRO A 85 17.48 -4.44 10.67
C PRO A 85 17.24 -5.74 9.89
N THR A 86 16.48 -6.68 10.43
CA THR A 86 16.20 -7.98 9.79
C THR A 86 15.05 -7.95 8.77
N LEU A 87 14.32 -6.84 8.60
CA LEU A 87 13.17 -6.77 7.68
C LEU A 87 13.56 -6.80 6.19
N LEU A 88 14.76 -6.31 5.82
CA LEU A 88 15.28 -6.38 4.44
C LEU A 88 15.96 -7.72 4.12
N ALA A 89 16.34 -8.50 5.13
CA ALA A 89 17.09 -9.75 4.93
C ALA A 89 16.26 -10.85 4.23
N ARG A 90 14.95 -10.63 4.06
CA ARG A 90 14.01 -11.60 3.52
C ARG A 90 13.19 -11.05 2.35
N ALA A 91 13.77 -10.15 1.55
CA ALA A 91 13.24 -9.93 0.21
C ALA A 91 13.68 -11.12 -0.67
N PRO A 92 12.74 -11.87 -1.29
CA PRO A 92 13.11 -12.93 -2.22
C PRO A 92 13.95 -12.33 -3.35
N SER A 93 15.10 -12.95 -3.63
CA SER A 93 15.96 -12.53 -4.72
C SER A 93 15.25 -12.72 -6.05
N PHE A 94 15.56 -11.90 -7.04
CA PHE A 94 15.17 -12.17 -8.44
C PHE A 94 15.56 -13.59 -8.88
N ALA A 95 16.67 -14.12 -8.37
CA ALA A 95 17.12 -15.49 -8.61
C ALA A 95 16.21 -16.57 -8.00
N ASP A 96 15.39 -16.24 -7.00
CA ASP A 96 14.42 -17.15 -6.38
C ASP A 96 13.16 -17.30 -7.24
N TYR A 97 12.77 -16.23 -7.95
CA TYR A 97 11.69 -16.25 -8.94
C TYR A 97 12.09 -17.04 -10.20
N ALA A 98 13.30 -16.82 -10.71
CA ALA A 98 13.81 -17.49 -11.90
C ALA A 98 13.96 -19.01 -11.74
N ARG A 99 14.15 -19.51 -10.51
CA ARG A 99 14.26 -20.94 -10.19
C ARG A 99 12.94 -21.69 -10.12
N GLY A 100 11.80 -21.07 -10.47
CA GLY A 100 10.48 -21.72 -10.42
C GLY A 100 10.01 -22.04 -9.00
N ASN A 101 10.64 -21.46 -7.97
CA ASN A 101 10.33 -21.69 -6.56
C ASN A 101 9.28 -20.68 -6.03
N GLY A 102 8.69 -19.86 -6.93
CA GLY A 102 7.77 -18.77 -6.61
C GLY A 102 6.47 -19.21 -5.91
N ASP A 103 6.02 -20.44 -6.14
CA ASP A 103 4.81 -20.97 -5.49
C ASP A 103 4.98 -21.19 -3.98
N ARG A 104 6.23 -21.29 -3.48
CA ARG A 104 6.51 -21.37 -2.04
C ARG A 104 6.66 -19.99 -1.38
N ALA A 105 6.92 -18.93 -2.14
CA ALA A 105 7.11 -17.58 -1.60
C ALA A 105 5.80 -16.96 -1.09
N PHE A 106 4.66 -17.40 -1.61
CA PHE A 106 3.32 -17.02 -1.17
C PHE A 106 2.63 -18.04 -0.24
N SER A 107 3.37 -19.04 0.26
CA SER A 107 2.85 -19.86 1.35
C SER A 107 2.59 -18.93 2.53
N ARG A 108 1.31 -18.57 2.73
CA ARG A 108 0.82 -17.75 3.84
C ARG A 108 1.56 -18.23 5.08
N PRO A 109 2.15 -17.35 5.89
CA PRO A 109 2.63 -17.77 7.18
C PRO A 109 1.44 -18.46 7.84
N THR A 110 1.54 -19.77 8.05
CA THR A 110 0.60 -20.47 8.91
C THR A 110 0.66 -19.73 10.24
N SER A 111 -0.51 -19.57 10.86
CA SER A 111 -0.75 -18.73 12.05
C SER A 111 0.22 -18.93 13.23
N ALA A 112 1.12 -19.92 13.16
CA ALA A 112 2.23 -20.12 14.08
C ALA A 112 3.29 -19.00 14.08
N ALA A 113 3.51 -18.28 12.97
CA ALA A 113 4.49 -17.18 12.94
C ALA A 113 3.99 -15.86 13.58
N LEU A 114 2.71 -15.81 13.97
CA LEU A 114 2.12 -14.69 14.71
C LEU A 114 2.08 -14.92 16.23
N SER A 115 2.65 -16.02 16.74
CA SER A 115 2.79 -16.25 18.18
C SER A 115 4.01 -15.51 18.75
N THR A 116 3.73 -14.31 19.26
CA THR A 116 4.22 -13.74 20.53
C THR A 116 5.73 -13.67 20.76
N SER A 117 6.28 -12.46 20.60
CA SER A 117 7.11 -11.87 21.65
C SER A 117 6.43 -10.60 22.17
N THR A 118 5.41 -10.80 22.99
CA THR A 118 5.13 -9.84 24.06
C THR A 118 6.35 -9.90 24.98
N SER A 119 7.16 -8.86 24.92
CA SER A 119 8.30 -8.67 25.82
C SER A 119 7.86 -8.90 27.26
N THR A 120 8.62 -9.70 27.99
CA THR A 120 8.50 -9.93 29.44
C THR A 120 8.42 -8.61 30.23
N ALA A 121 8.89 -7.49 29.65
CA ALA A 121 8.73 -6.14 30.21
C ALA A 121 7.28 -5.62 30.21
N MET A 122 6.42 -6.03 29.27
CA MET A 122 5.04 -5.54 29.16
C MET A 122 4.05 -6.29 30.07
N ARG A 123 4.40 -7.51 30.50
CA ARG A 123 3.62 -8.28 31.50
C ARG A 123 3.76 -7.76 32.93
N ALA A 124 4.85 -7.06 33.25
CA ALA A 124 5.05 -6.44 34.56
C ALA A 124 4.11 -5.23 34.78
N ALA A 125 3.77 -4.50 33.72
CA ALA A 125 2.93 -3.30 33.81
C ALA A 125 1.42 -3.60 33.99
N VAL A 126 0.92 -4.73 33.47
CA VAL A 126 -0.50 -5.08 33.54
C VAL A 126 -0.88 -5.76 34.86
N ARG A 127 0.08 -6.39 35.57
CA ARG A 127 -0.18 -7.04 36.87
C ARG A 127 -0.11 -6.08 38.07
N ALA A 128 0.44 -4.88 37.89
CA ALA A 128 0.51 -3.86 38.94
C ALA A 128 -0.79 -3.05 39.11
N GLY A 129 -1.79 -3.22 38.23
CA GLY A 129 -3.02 -2.41 38.23
C GLY A 129 -4.30 -3.11 38.72
N ALA A 130 -4.24 -4.39 39.10
CA ALA A 130 -5.44 -5.17 39.42
C ALA A 130 -5.40 -5.73 40.84
N GLY A 131 -5.92 -4.94 41.79
CA GLY A 131 -6.43 -5.43 43.07
C GLY A 131 -5.94 -4.65 44.28
N SER A 132 -6.80 -3.80 44.85
CA SER A 132 -7.22 -3.92 46.25
C SER A 132 -8.10 -2.74 46.73
N ARG A 133 -9.38 -3.08 46.96
CA ARG A 133 -10.25 -2.69 48.10
C ARG A 133 -10.75 -1.23 48.17
N ALA A 134 -12.06 -0.96 48.17
CA ALA A 134 -13.20 -1.41 49.00
C ALA A 134 -13.59 -0.35 50.04
N GLY A 135 -14.87 0.08 50.00
CA GLY A 135 -15.70 0.32 51.18
C GLY A 135 -15.95 1.78 51.61
N ALA A 136 -17.20 2.25 51.46
CA ALA A 136 -18.02 3.03 52.42
C ALA A 136 -19.14 3.76 51.63
N ARG A 137 -20.40 3.31 51.62
CA ARG A 137 -21.52 3.56 52.57
C ARG A 137 -21.92 5.04 52.75
N GLY A 138 -23.21 5.32 52.52
CA GLY A 138 -24.00 6.47 53.04
C GLY A 138 -24.33 7.51 51.96
N ALA A 139 -25.57 7.68 51.49
CA ALA A 139 -26.78 8.26 52.14
C ALA A 139 -26.98 9.76 51.81
N GLY A 140 -28.21 10.15 51.42
CA GLY A 140 -28.72 11.52 51.25
C GLY A 140 -28.90 11.92 49.77
N ALA A 141 -30.09 12.06 49.16
CA ALA A 141 -31.34 12.78 49.48
C ALA A 141 -31.27 14.30 49.20
N PHE A 142 -32.19 14.76 48.32
CA PHE A 142 -32.59 16.15 48.01
C PHE A 142 -31.50 17.06 47.38
N ALA A 143 -31.78 17.99 46.45
CA ALA A 143 -33.02 18.62 45.98
C ALA A 143 -32.91 18.95 44.48
#